data_AF-A0A1G0FC68-F1
#
_entry.id   AF-A0A1G0FC68-F1
#
_cell.length_a   1.000
_cell.length_b   1.000
_cell.length_c   1.000
_cell.angle_alpha   90.00
_cell.angle_beta   90.00
_cell.angle_gamma   90.00
#
_symmetry.space_group_name_H-M   'P 1'
#
loop_
_entity.id
_entity.type
_entity.pdbx_description
1 polymer ?
#
loop_
_entity_poly.entity_id
_entity_poly.type
_entity_poly.pdbx_seq_one_letter_code
_entity_poly.pdbx_strand_id
1 'polypeptide(L)'
;MPAIQQLRQLIQTALDNYDRDRGWLRRARPEDLLAKIIARLMNRQIGDPPSIHRLRKILRGLPADTDDQAIASPEQLWPLIDCLYNTQRAAPPSLTTTIIDQLQHDLSAKLSPHIAGALDNLQRDFRLNQRTVLRQLQHAKDIARAFKCLRQAGILTPENGETVLQHPEHAEHIALTFYHLQLANLLSQTNITPILQHPQQAQSISWAFGDLQRAGLLNQENVTSILQDLEHINGIPQVFMRLQMAGKLDQANVTFILQHSKDAVKLANAISALKQSQELNPETLARLLPEDALFRRFSEAVPPRRRFLSRVDIKTPSSSDGERAPFPDDDGHIQPAAPFV
;
A
#
# COMPACT_ATOMS: atom_id res chain seq x y z
N MET A 1 -4.30 -27.01 8.78
CA MET A 1 -5.70 -26.66 9.10
C MET A 1 -6.12 -25.52 8.19
N PRO A 2 -7.29 -25.61 7.54
CA PRO A 2 -7.86 -24.57 6.69
C PRO A 2 -8.05 -23.26 7.47
N ALA A 3 -7.87 -22.12 6.80
CA ALA A 3 -7.95 -20.79 7.43
C ALA A 3 -9.29 -20.57 8.15
N ILE A 4 -10.41 -21.04 7.57
CA ILE A 4 -11.75 -20.94 8.17
C ILE A 4 -11.84 -21.78 9.46
N GLN A 5 -11.29 -22.99 9.49
CA GLN A 5 -11.29 -23.83 10.68
C GLN A 5 -10.43 -23.22 11.81
N GLN A 6 -9.28 -22.64 11.47
CA GLN A 6 -8.43 -21.95 12.44
C GLN A 6 -9.12 -20.71 13.03
N LEU A 7 -9.90 -19.99 12.21
CA LEU A 7 -10.66 -18.82 12.62
C LEU A 7 -11.86 -19.21 13.50
N ARG A 8 -12.57 -20.29 13.15
CA ARG A 8 -13.62 -20.90 13.96
C ARG A 8 -13.09 -21.35 15.33
N GLN A 9 -11.95 -22.04 15.35
CA GLN A 9 -11.31 -22.49 16.58
C GLN A 9 -10.89 -21.33 17.47
N LEU A 10 -10.40 -20.23 16.89
CA LEU A 10 -10.06 -19.02 17.62
C LEU A 10 -11.27 -18.40 18.32
N ILE A 11 -12.35 -18.16 17.57
CA ILE A 11 -13.58 -17.60 18.11
C ILE A 11 -14.17 -18.53 19.17
N GLN A 12 -14.17 -19.84 18.93
CA GLN A 12 -14.66 -20.83 19.88
C GLN A 12 -13.85 -20.79 21.19
N THR A 13 -12.53 -20.81 21.10
CA THR A 13 -11.64 -20.77 22.29
C THR A 13 -11.86 -19.51 23.11
N ALA A 14 -12.00 -18.36 22.45
CA ALA A 14 -12.28 -17.09 23.11
C ALA A 14 -13.66 -17.09 23.79
N LEU A 15 -14.69 -17.66 23.16
CA LEU A 15 -16.01 -17.80 23.75
C LEU A 15 -16.04 -18.81 24.91
N ASP A 16 -15.25 -19.87 24.85
CA ASP A 16 -15.14 -20.86 25.91
C ASP A 16 -14.44 -20.27 27.14
N ASN A 17 -13.40 -19.46 26.94
CA ASN A 17 -12.75 -18.70 28.02
C ASN A 17 -13.73 -17.69 28.63
N TYR A 18 -14.49 -16.96 27.80
CA TYR A 18 -15.56 -16.08 28.28
C TYR A 18 -16.58 -16.82 29.14
N ASP A 19 -17.01 -18.00 28.69
CA ASP A 19 -18.00 -18.82 29.36
C ASP A 19 -17.51 -19.37 30.70
N ARG A 20 -16.22 -19.74 30.77
CA ARG A 20 -15.55 -20.16 32.01
C ARG A 20 -15.52 -19.02 33.04
N ASP A 21 -15.14 -17.82 32.60
CA ASP A 21 -14.88 -16.69 33.52
C ASP A 21 -16.16 -15.97 33.98
N ARG A 22 -17.24 -16.09 33.20
CA ARG A 22 -18.53 -15.49 33.55
C ARG A 22 -19.47 -16.43 34.30
N GLY A 23 -19.26 -17.75 34.18
CA GLY A 23 -19.93 -18.77 34.99
C GLY A 23 -21.46 -18.66 35.03
N TRP A 24 -22.03 -18.87 36.22
CA TRP A 24 -23.48 -18.94 36.48
C TRP A 24 -24.26 -17.65 36.12
N LEU A 25 -23.63 -16.47 36.21
CA LEU A 25 -24.25 -15.17 35.93
C LEU A 25 -24.75 -15.00 34.48
N ARG A 26 -24.26 -15.85 33.55
CA ARG A 26 -24.78 -15.92 32.17
C ARG A 26 -26.13 -16.64 32.09
N ARG A 27 -26.28 -17.73 32.86
CA ARG A 27 -27.46 -18.62 32.81
C ARG A 27 -28.58 -18.13 33.72
N ALA A 28 -28.26 -17.22 34.64
CA ALA A 28 -29.25 -16.58 35.48
C ALA A 28 -30.27 -15.81 34.63
N ARG A 29 -31.55 -16.01 34.95
CA ARG A 29 -32.62 -15.27 34.30
C ARG A 29 -32.51 -13.79 34.70
N PRO A 30 -32.85 -12.84 33.82
CA PRO A 30 -32.86 -11.41 34.16
C PRO A 30 -33.79 -11.06 35.33
N GLU A 31 -34.65 -11.97 35.76
CA GLU A 31 -35.58 -11.80 36.88
C GLU A 31 -35.05 -12.37 38.20
N ASP A 32 -33.94 -13.12 38.17
CA ASP A 32 -33.32 -13.70 39.35
C ASP A 32 -32.69 -12.59 40.22
N LEU A 33 -33.28 -12.39 41.40
CA LEU A 33 -32.90 -11.32 42.32
C LEU A 33 -31.50 -11.53 42.90
N LEU A 34 -31.12 -12.80 43.17
CA LEU A 34 -29.76 -13.15 43.63
C LEU A 34 -28.73 -12.86 42.56
N ALA A 35 -29.06 -13.17 41.30
CA ALA A 35 -28.19 -12.85 40.18
C ALA A 35 -28.02 -11.33 39.99
N LYS A 36 -29.08 -10.52 40.17
CA LYS A 36 -29.00 -9.05 40.12
C LYS A 36 -28.10 -8.48 41.22
N ILE A 37 -28.21 -9.02 42.43
CA ILE A 37 -27.41 -8.59 43.57
C ILE A 37 -25.94 -8.94 43.32
N ILE A 38 -25.63 -10.17 42.95
CA ILE A 38 -24.26 -10.61 42.68
C ILE A 38 -23.67 -9.85 41.47
N ALA A 39 -24.46 -9.64 40.41
CA ALA A 39 -24.05 -8.86 39.25
C ALA A 39 -23.70 -7.41 39.63
N ARG A 40 -24.52 -6.75 40.46
CA ARG A 40 -24.20 -5.40 40.98
C ARG A 40 -22.96 -5.38 41.87
N LEU A 41 -22.82 -6.34 42.79
CA LEU A 41 -21.67 -6.44 43.68
C LEU A 41 -20.35 -6.64 42.93
N MET A 42 -20.39 -7.37 41.81
CA MET A 42 -19.22 -7.63 40.96
C MET A 42 -19.03 -6.59 39.86
N ASN A 43 -19.89 -5.57 39.77
CA ASN A 43 -19.97 -4.62 38.65
C ASN A 43 -20.04 -5.30 37.27
N ARG A 44 -20.83 -6.37 37.16
CA ARG A 44 -21.02 -7.18 35.94
C ARG A 44 -22.47 -7.07 35.44
N GLN A 45 -22.67 -7.20 34.13
CA GLN A 45 -24.01 -7.32 33.54
C GLN A 45 -24.50 -8.78 33.55
N ILE A 46 -25.81 -9.01 33.67
CA ILE A 46 -26.45 -10.33 33.47
C ILE A 46 -26.67 -10.55 31.96
N GLY A 47 -26.38 -11.76 31.46
CA GLY A 47 -26.60 -12.11 30.05
C GLY A 47 -25.56 -11.52 29.09
N ASP A 48 -25.39 -12.10 27.91
CA ASP A 48 -24.29 -11.77 26.98
C ASP A 48 -24.33 -10.32 26.48
N PRO A 49 -23.22 -9.56 26.55
CA PRO A 49 -23.10 -8.25 25.93
C PRO A 49 -23.32 -8.36 24.41
N PRO A 50 -23.76 -7.27 23.75
CA PRO A 50 -24.06 -7.27 22.33
C PRO A 50 -22.93 -7.82 21.44
N SER A 51 -21.68 -7.56 21.79
CA SER A 51 -20.49 -8.06 21.07
C SER A 51 -20.29 -9.56 21.21
N ILE A 52 -20.45 -10.13 22.41
CA ILE A 52 -20.38 -11.58 22.61
C ILE A 52 -21.52 -12.29 21.89
N HIS A 53 -22.72 -11.72 21.93
CA HIS A 53 -23.86 -12.24 21.18
C HIS A 53 -23.60 -12.24 19.66
N ARG A 54 -23.03 -11.15 19.12
CA ARG A 54 -22.60 -11.07 17.72
C ARG A 54 -21.53 -12.12 17.39
N LEU A 55 -20.49 -12.27 18.20
CA LEU A 55 -19.45 -13.30 18.00
C LEU A 55 -20.03 -14.71 17.91
N ARG A 56 -20.99 -15.06 18.79
CA ARG A 56 -21.69 -16.36 18.70
C ARG A 56 -22.49 -16.51 17.41
N LYS A 57 -23.16 -15.46 16.96
CA LYS A 57 -23.92 -15.46 15.69
C LYS A 57 -22.97 -15.68 14.50
N ILE A 58 -21.81 -15.04 14.52
CA ILE A 58 -20.78 -15.16 13.49
C ILE A 58 -20.22 -16.57 13.45
N LEU A 59 -19.86 -17.13 14.62
CA LEU A 59 -19.39 -18.51 14.73
C LEU A 59 -20.39 -19.53 14.16
N ARG A 60 -21.69 -19.33 14.38
CA ARG A 60 -22.76 -20.19 13.82
C ARG A 60 -22.89 -20.06 12.30
N GLY A 61 -22.58 -18.89 11.74
CA GLY A 61 -22.63 -18.63 10.30
C GLY A 61 -21.40 -19.10 9.53
N LEU A 62 -20.29 -19.42 10.22
CA LEU A 62 -19.11 -20.00 9.59
C LEU A 62 -19.37 -21.46 9.23
N PRO A 63 -19.06 -21.90 8.00
CA PRO A 63 -19.24 -23.29 7.59
C PRO A 63 -18.37 -24.21 8.45
N ALA A 64 -18.94 -25.34 8.89
CA ALA A 64 -18.22 -26.35 9.66
C ALA A 64 -17.30 -27.19 8.75
N ASP A 65 -17.76 -27.45 7.53
CA ASP A 65 -17.12 -28.32 6.55
C ASP A 65 -16.88 -27.50 5.28
N THR A 66 -15.66 -26.98 5.11
CA THR A 66 -15.22 -26.34 3.87
C THR A 66 -13.92 -26.99 3.42
N ASP A 67 -13.81 -27.25 2.12
CA ASP A 67 -12.62 -27.83 1.50
C ASP A 67 -11.35 -27.07 1.87
N ASP A 68 -10.26 -27.81 2.02
CA ASP A 68 -9.03 -27.45 2.74
C ASP A 68 -8.27 -26.20 2.24
N GLN A 69 -8.72 -25.56 1.17
CA GLN A 69 -8.02 -24.46 0.48
C GLN A 69 -8.80 -23.16 0.36
N ALA A 70 -10.06 -23.08 0.81
CA ALA A 70 -10.80 -21.83 0.77
C ALA A 70 -10.28 -20.85 1.84
N ILE A 71 -9.54 -19.83 1.41
CA ILE A 71 -9.34 -18.62 2.22
C ILE A 71 -10.73 -18.08 2.54
N ALA A 72 -10.99 -17.77 3.81
CA ALA A 72 -12.26 -17.16 4.22
C ALA A 72 -12.54 -15.95 3.32
N SER A 73 -13.64 -15.98 2.57
CA SER A 73 -13.94 -14.90 1.64
C SER A 73 -14.06 -13.58 2.42
N PRO A 74 -13.77 -12.42 1.79
CA PRO A 74 -13.96 -11.11 2.42
C PRO A 74 -15.33 -10.95 3.10
N GLU A 75 -16.36 -11.56 2.51
CA GLU A 75 -17.75 -11.55 2.98
C GLU A 75 -17.94 -12.40 4.24
N GLN A 76 -17.19 -13.49 4.40
CA GLN A 76 -17.19 -14.34 5.59
C GLN A 76 -16.43 -13.71 6.75
N LEU A 77 -15.39 -12.92 6.47
CA LEU A 77 -14.59 -12.21 7.46
C LEU A 77 -15.28 -10.92 7.97
N TRP A 78 -16.12 -10.30 7.14
CA TRP A 78 -16.75 -9.00 7.46
C TRP A 78 -17.51 -8.98 8.80
N PRO A 79 -18.41 -9.94 9.10
CA PRO A 79 -19.14 -9.91 10.37
C PRO A 79 -18.22 -9.97 11.59
N LEU A 80 -17.11 -10.72 11.49
CA LEU A 80 -16.12 -10.84 12.56
C LEU A 80 -15.35 -9.54 12.74
N ILE A 81 -14.85 -8.97 11.66
CA ILE A 81 -14.08 -7.72 11.71
C ILE A 81 -14.98 -6.57 12.19
N ASP A 82 -16.22 -6.45 11.69
CA ASP A 82 -17.18 -5.47 12.19
C ASP A 82 -17.45 -5.65 13.69
N CYS A 83 -17.63 -6.90 14.14
CA CYS A 83 -17.86 -7.18 15.55
C CYS A 83 -16.67 -6.82 16.44
N LEU A 84 -15.44 -7.08 15.99
CA LEU A 84 -14.25 -6.82 16.81
C LEU A 84 -13.86 -5.36 16.81
N TYR A 85 -13.92 -4.71 15.65
CA TYR A 85 -13.35 -3.37 15.45
C TYR A 85 -14.38 -2.23 15.54
N ASN A 86 -15.69 -2.50 15.38
CA ASN A 86 -16.75 -1.48 15.54
C ASN A 86 -17.57 -1.61 16.83
N THR A 87 -17.23 -2.54 17.73
CA THR A 87 -17.87 -2.58 19.05
C THR A 87 -17.43 -1.38 19.88
N GLN A 88 -18.38 -0.55 20.32
CA GLN A 88 -18.11 0.52 21.29
C GLN A 88 -17.44 -0.06 22.54
N ARG A 89 -16.19 0.33 22.78
CA ARG A 89 -15.45 -0.07 23.98
C ARG A 89 -16.09 0.62 25.18
N ALA A 90 -16.77 -0.16 26.02
CA ALA A 90 -17.22 0.33 27.31
C ALA A 90 -15.99 0.52 28.21
N ALA A 91 -15.77 1.73 28.70
CA ALA A 91 -14.90 1.96 29.85
C ALA A 91 -15.74 1.71 31.12
N PRO A 92 -15.22 1.02 32.16
CA PRO A 92 -13.86 0.46 32.35
C PRO A 92 -13.61 -0.90 31.66
N PRO A 93 -12.35 -1.39 31.58
CA PRO A 93 -12.03 -2.68 30.96
C PRO A 93 -12.85 -3.81 31.58
N SER A 94 -13.65 -4.45 30.73
CA SER A 94 -14.49 -5.59 31.07
C SER A 94 -13.87 -6.87 30.52
N LEU A 95 -14.30 -8.02 31.04
CA LEU A 95 -13.96 -9.33 30.46
C LEU A 95 -14.23 -9.37 28.95
N THR A 96 -15.28 -8.68 28.50
CA THR A 96 -15.61 -8.54 27.09
C THR A 96 -14.55 -7.78 26.31
N THR A 97 -14.05 -6.65 26.82
CA THR A 97 -12.99 -5.90 26.12
C THR A 97 -11.69 -6.72 26.06
N THR A 98 -11.31 -7.42 27.14
CA THR A 98 -10.12 -8.28 27.15
C THR A 98 -10.19 -9.40 26.11
N ILE A 99 -11.35 -10.03 25.95
CA ILE A 99 -11.53 -11.11 24.97
C ILE A 99 -11.58 -10.58 23.54
N ILE A 100 -12.18 -9.41 23.33
CA ILE A 100 -12.15 -8.75 22.02
C ILE A 100 -10.72 -8.37 21.66
N ASP A 101 -9.94 -7.81 22.59
CA ASP A 101 -8.54 -7.43 22.35
C ASP A 101 -7.66 -8.67 22.06
N GLN A 102 -7.84 -9.76 22.80
CA GLN A 102 -7.13 -11.02 22.55
C GLN A 102 -7.49 -11.60 21.17
N LEU A 103 -8.78 -11.61 20.82
CA LEU A 103 -9.22 -12.06 19.49
C LEU A 103 -8.67 -11.19 18.37
N GLN A 104 -8.64 -9.87 18.55
CA GLN A 104 -8.02 -8.95 17.60
C GLN A 104 -6.54 -9.27 17.41
N HIS A 105 -5.80 -9.45 18.50
CA HIS A 105 -4.39 -9.83 18.46
C HIS A 105 -4.18 -11.16 17.72
N ASP A 106 -4.91 -12.20 18.10
CA ASP A 106 -4.76 -13.53 17.51
C ASP A 106 -5.18 -13.58 16.03
N LEU A 107 -6.19 -12.79 15.63
CA LEU A 107 -6.57 -12.64 14.23
C LEU A 107 -5.52 -11.88 13.44
N SER A 108 -4.96 -10.81 13.98
CA SER A 108 -3.87 -10.06 13.34
C SER A 108 -2.63 -10.93 13.11
N ALA A 109 -2.33 -11.82 14.06
CA ALA A 109 -1.21 -12.76 13.95
C ALA A 109 -1.43 -13.87 12.91
N LYS A 110 -2.68 -14.22 12.59
CA LYS A 110 -3.03 -15.26 11.61
C LYS A 110 -3.37 -14.72 10.23
N LEU A 111 -3.78 -13.45 10.12
CA LEU A 111 -3.92 -12.78 8.83
C LEU A 111 -2.52 -12.51 8.25
N SER A 112 -2.42 -12.47 6.92
CA SER A 112 -1.15 -12.05 6.28
C SER A 112 -0.70 -10.70 6.86
N PRO A 113 0.60 -10.49 7.16
CA PRO A 113 1.11 -9.25 7.76
C PRO A 113 0.65 -7.98 7.04
N HIS A 114 0.39 -8.08 5.73
CA HIS A 114 -0.12 -6.99 4.90
C HIS A 114 -1.57 -6.62 5.20
N ILE A 115 -2.43 -7.59 5.50
CA ILE A 115 -3.83 -7.37 5.87
C ILE A 115 -3.90 -6.82 7.30
N ALA A 116 -3.12 -7.39 8.22
CA ALA A 116 -3.01 -6.88 9.59
C ALA A 116 -2.51 -5.43 9.60
N GLY A 117 -1.45 -5.13 8.84
CA GLY A 117 -0.93 -3.77 8.71
C GLY A 117 -1.95 -2.79 8.10
N ALA A 118 -2.74 -3.21 7.09
CA ALA A 118 -3.81 -2.38 6.53
C ALA A 118 -4.88 -2.06 7.58
N LEU A 119 -5.32 -3.06 8.34
CA LEU A 119 -6.36 -2.95 9.35
C LEU A 119 -5.91 -2.14 10.57
N ASP A 120 -4.68 -2.34 11.05
CA ASP A 120 -4.11 -1.59 12.17
C ASP A 120 -3.92 -0.12 11.79
N ASN A 121 -3.50 0.16 10.56
CA ASN A 121 -3.36 1.54 10.07
C ASN A 121 -4.71 2.24 9.95
N LEU A 122 -5.75 1.52 9.51
CA LEU A 122 -7.13 2.02 9.51
C LEU A 122 -7.65 2.28 10.93
N GLN A 123 -7.43 1.34 11.86
CA GLN A 123 -7.98 1.43 13.21
C GLN A 123 -7.41 2.61 14.02
N ARG A 124 -6.12 2.93 13.84
CA ARG A 124 -5.45 3.97 14.64
C ARG A 124 -5.87 5.38 14.26
N ASP A 125 -6.09 5.65 12.97
CA ASP A 125 -6.12 7.04 12.52
C ASP A 125 -7.47 7.49 11.97
N PHE A 126 -8.36 6.61 11.50
CA PHE A 126 -9.67 7.06 10.99
C PHE A 126 -10.73 5.95 10.91
N ARG A 127 -12.00 6.30 11.12
CA ARG A 127 -13.16 5.50 10.66
C ARG A 127 -13.29 5.51 9.12
N LEU A 128 -12.18 5.57 8.40
CA LEU A 128 -12.15 5.40 6.95
C LEU A 128 -12.75 4.04 6.62
N ASN A 129 -13.54 3.98 5.55
CA ASN A 129 -14.40 2.87 5.18
C ASN A 129 -13.69 1.51 5.21
N GLN A 130 -13.63 0.87 6.40
CA GLN A 130 -13.03 -0.45 6.64
C GLN A 130 -13.65 -1.51 5.71
N ARG A 131 -14.91 -1.29 5.31
CA ARG A 131 -15.62 -2.04 4.27
C ARG A 131 -14.92 -2.01 2.91
N THR A 132 -14.39 -0.87 2.48
CA THR A 132 -13.75 -0.69 1.18
C THR A 132 -12.41 -1.41 1.12
N VAL A 133 -11.57 -1.26 2.14
CA VAL A 133 -10.27 -1.96 2.22
C VAL A 133 -10.43 -3.47 2.26
N LEU A 134 -11.44 -3.96 2.97
CA LEU A 134 -11.71 -5.40 3.03
C LEU A 134 -12.35 -5.96 1.76
N ARG A 135 -13.16 -5.18 1.04
CA ARG A 135 -13.63 -5.55 -0.30
C ARG A 135 -12.49 -5.62 -1.32
N GLN A 136 -11.39 -4.93 -1.06
CA GLN A 136 -10.21 -4.85 -1.91
C GLN A 136 -9.03 -5.62 -1.29
N LEU A 137 -9.29 -6.72 -0.56
CA LEU A 137 -8.28 -7.51 0.15
C LEU A 137 -7.08 -7.93 -0.74
N GLN A 138 -7.32 -8.14 -2.03
CA GLN A 138 -6.27 -8.43 -3.01
C GLN A 138 -5.23 -7.30 -3.17
N HIS A 139 -5.59 -6.05 -2.83
CA HIS A 139 -4.74 -4.86 -2.85
C HIS A 139 -4.39 -4.38 -1.43
N ALA A 140 -4.68 -5.17 -0.38
CA ALA A 140 -4.47 -4.76 1.01
C ALA A 140 -3.02 -4.35 1.29
N LYS A 141 -2.05 -4.98 0.61
CA LYS A 141 -0.63 -4.62 0.71
C LYS A 141 -0.35 -3.20 0.19
N ASP A 142 -0.88 -2.87 -0.98
CA ASP A 142 -0.66 -1.58 -1.64
C ASP A 142 -1.37 -0.48 -0.85
N ILE A 143 -2.58 -0.74 -0.38
CA ILE A 143 -3.35 0.16 0.52
C ILE A 143 -2.60 0.39 1.84
N ALA A 144 -2.07 -0.67 2.47
CA ALA A 144 -1.32 -0.54 3.72
C ALA A 144 -0.09 0.36 3.56
N ARG A 145 0.64 0.17 2.46
CA ARG A 145 1.81 0.98 2.10
C ARG A 145 1.42 2.42 1.81
N ALA A 146 0.32 2.62 1.08
CA ALA A 146 -0.21 3.94 0.79
C ALA A 146 -0.53 4.72 2.08
N PHE A 147 -1.24 4.11 3.02
CA PHE A 147 -1.53 4.76 4.31
C PHE A 147 -0.29 4.99 5.17
N LYS A 148 0.67 4.05 5.18
CA LYS A 148 1.97 4.30 5.84
C LYS A 148 2.63 5.54 5.25
N CYS A 149 2.69 5.64 3.92
CA CYS A 149 3.29 6.75 3.20
C CYS A 149 2.59 8.09 3.47
N LEU A 150 1.26 8.15 3.35
CA LEU A 150 0.48 9.35 3.66
C LEU A 150 0.67 9.79 5.12
N ARG A 151 0.73 8.85 6.06
CA ARG A 151 0.99 9.14 7.48
C ARG A 151 2.39 9.73 7.67
N GLN A 152 3.40 9.12 7.08
CA GLN A 152 4.78 9.60 7.17
C GLN A 152 4.94 11.02 6.61
N ALA A 153 4.19 11.37 5.56
CA ALA A 153 4.14 12.75 5.05
C ALA A 153 3.25 13.70 5.87
N GLY A 154 2.53 13.22 6.89
CA GLY A 154 1.59 14.03 7.66
C GLY A 154 0.35 14.49 6.87
N ILE A 155 0.00 13.78 5.78
CA ILE A 155 -1.10 14.12 4.85
C ILE A 155 -2.21 13.08 4.83
N LEU A 156 -2.22 12.16 5.81
CA LEU A 156 -3.31 11.20 5.97
C LEU A 156 -4.56 11.90 6.53
N THR A 157 -5.36 12.48 5.64
CA THR A 157 -6.70 13.01 5.94
C THR A 157 -7.78 12.05 5.47
N PRO A 158 -9.05 12.21 5.88
CA PRO A 158 -10.17 11.44 5.31
C PRO A 158 -10.23 11.55 3.79
N GLU A 159 -10.04 12.76 3.25
CA GLU A 159 -10.13 12.98 1.80
C GLU A 159 -9.03 12.21 1.09
N ASN A 160 -7.76 12.39 1.50
CA ASN A 160 -6.63 11.70 0.86
C ASN A 160 -6.71 10.18 1.04
N GLY A 161 -7.17 9.72 2.21
CA GLY A 161 -7.41 8.31 2.45
C GLY A 161 -8.48 7.73 1.54
N GLU A 162 -9.61 8.42 1.37
CA GLU A 162 -10.69 7.98 0.48
C GLU A 162 -10.27 8.02 -0.99
N THR A 163 -9.52 9.05 -1.40
CA THR A 163 -8.95 9.18 -2.74
C THR A 163 -8.08 7.98 -3.11
N VAL A 164 -7.19 7.55 -2.22
CA VAL A 164 -6.34 6.36 -2.46
C VAL A 164 -7.19 5.08 -2.60
N LEU A 165 -8.30 4.98 -1.86
CA LEU A 165 -9.20 3.83 -1.91
C LEU A 165 -10.08 3.76 -3.15
N GLN A 166 -10.21 4.85 -3.91
CA GLN A 166 -10.91 4.84 -5.20
C GLN A 166 -10.16 4.02 -6.26
N HIS A 167 -8.84 3.90 -6.13
CA HIS A 167 -7.97 3.20 -7.08
C HIS A 167 -7.00 2.25 -6.33
N PRO A 168 -7.51 1.17 -5.73
CA PRO A 168 -6.75 0.33 -4.82
C PRO A 168 -5.53 -0.35 -5.47
N GLU A 169 -5.62 -0.71 -6.74
CA GLU A 169 -4.51 -1.29 -7.51
C GLU A 169 -3.36 -0.29 -7.75
N HIS A 170 -3.62 1.01 -7.61
CA HIS A 170 -2.65 2.10 -7.80
C HIS A 170 -2.38 2.87 -6.50
N ALA A 171 -2.96 2.42 -5.38
CA ALA A 171 -2.96 3.11 -4.09
C ALA A 171 -1.55 3.52 -3.63
N GLU A 172 -0.59 2.59 -3.70
CA GLU A 172 0.80 2.83 -3.30
C GLU A 172 1.42 3.99 -4.09
N HIS A 173 1.26 3.99 -5.41
CA HIS A 173 1.87 4.99 -6.28
C HIS A 173 1.15 6.35 -6.23
N ILE A 174 -0.17 6.36 -6.02
CA ILE A 174 -0.92 7.60 -5.76
C ILE A 174 -0.41 8.26 -4.48
N ALA A 175 -0.29 7.49 -3.39
CA ALA A 175 0.23 8.01 -2.13
C ALA A 175 1.68 8.50 -2.23
N LEU A 176 2.55 7.77 -2.95
CA LEU A 176 3.92 8.24 -3.23
C LEU A 176 3.93 9.54 -4.03
N THR A 177 3.05 9.67 -5.02
CA THR A 177 2.92 10.92 -5.78
C THR A 177 2.52 12.08 -4.87
N PHE A 178 1.55 11.87 -3.96
CA PHE A 178 1.13 12.89 -3.01
C PHE A 178 2.24 13.25 -2.03
N TYR A 179 3.01 12.25 -1.58
CA TYR A 179 4.19 12.44 -0.75
C TYR A 179 5.23 13.35 -1.43
N HIS A 180 5.57 13.08 -2.69
CA HIS A 180 6.52 13.92 -3.44
C HIS A 180 6.00 15.36 -3.63
N LEU A 181 4.72 15.51 -3.97
CA LEU A 181 4.08 16.83 -4.07
C LEU A 181 4.08 17.56 -2.72
N GLN A 182 3.79 16.87 -1.61
CA GLN A 182 3.81 17.47 -0.28
C GLN A 182 5.19 17.98 0.09
N LEU A 183 6.24 17.19 -0.14
CA LEU A 183 7.61 17.60 0.16
C LEU A 183 8.06 18.81 -0.67
N ALA A 184 7.53 18.98 -1.87
CA ALA A 184 7.76 20.16 -2.69
C ALA A 184 6.82 21.34 -2.37
N ASN A 185 5.89 21.20 -1.42
CA ASN A 185 4.80 22.14 -1.15
C ASN A 185 3.89 22.41 -2.37
N LEU A 186 3.68 21.38 -3.20
CA LEU A 186 2.86 21.41 -4.42
C LEU A 186 1.60 20.54 -4.30
N LEU A 187 1.31 19.98 -3.13
CA LEU A 187 0.10 19.18 -2.93
C LEU A 187 -1.13 20.09 -2.95
N SER A 188 -1.87 20.07 -4.06
CA SER A 188 -3.07 20.86 -4.29
C SER A 188 -4.08 20.09 -5.11
N GLN A 189 -5.35 20.49 -5.04
CA GLN A 189 -6.40 19.82 -5.82
C GLN A 189 -6.13 19.89 -7.34
N THR A 190 -5.50 20.97 -7.81
CA THR A 190 -5.10 21.16 -9.21
C THR A 190 -4.10 20.10 -9.68
N ASN A 191 -3.15 19.71 -8.82
CA ASN A 191 -2.17 18.67 -9.14
C ASN A 191 -2.72 17.25 -8.88
N ILE A 192 -3.61 17.09 -7.88
CA ILE A 192 -4.24 15.80 -7.55
C ILE A 192 -5.21 15.33 -8.63
N THR A 193 -6.05 16.23 -9.14
CA THR A 193 -7.13 15.89 -10.10
C THR A 193 -6.65 15.08 -11.31
N PRO A 194 -5.62 15.50 -12.08
CA PRO A 194 -5.15 14.73 -13.23
C PRO A 194 -4.56 13.36 -12.85
N ILE A 195 -3.94 13.22 -11.66
CA ILE A 195 -3.42 11.93 -11.17
C ILE A 195 -4.58 10.94 -11.01
N LEU A 196 -5.71 11.39 -10.45
CA LEU A 196 -6.89 10.55 -10.24
C LEU A 196 -7.69 10.28 -11.51
N GLN A 197 -7.57 11.13 -12.53
CA GLN A 197 -8.14 10.85 -13.85
C GLN A 197 -7.35 9.79 -14.62
N HIS A 198 -6.06 9.62 -14.29
CA HIS A 198 -5.16 8.66 -14.94
C HIS A 198 -4.41 7.79 -13.91
N PRO A 199 -5.11 7.05 -13.04
CA PRO A 199 -4.49 6.30 -11.95
C PRO A 199 -3.52 5.22 -12.46
N GLN A 200 -3.74 4.68 -13.66
CA GLN A 200 -2.83 3.75 -14.33
C GLN A 200 -1.44 4.33 -14.60
N GLN A 201 -1.31 5.67 -14.67
CA GLN A 201 -0.04 6.36 -14.84
C GLN A 201 0.62 6.72 -13.51
N ALA A 202 -0.02 6.49 -12.36
CA ALA A 202 0.47 6.91 -11.05
C ALA A 202 1.88 6.39 -10.75
N GLN A 203 2.22 5.19 -11.22
CA GLN A 203 3.57 4.64 -11.09
C GLN A 203 4.60 5.49 -11.83
N SER A 204 4.38 5.76 -13.13
CA SER A 204 5.26 6.62 -13.93
C SER A 204 5.34 8.04 -13.37
N ILE A 205 4.22 8.61 -12.90
CA ILE A 205 4.20 9.93 -12.26
C ILE A 205 5.05 9.94 -10.99
N SER A 206 4.82 8.98 -10.08
CA SER A 206 5.54 8.89 -8.81
C SER A 206 7.05 8.77 -9.01
N TRP A 207 7.49 7.98 -9.99
CA TRP A 207 8.91 7.82 -10.31
C TRP A 207 9.51 9.09 -10.92
N ALA A 208 8.84 9.73 -11.87
CA ALA A 208 9.30 10.99 -12.43
C ALA A 208 9.44 12.07 -11.33
N PHE A 209 8.45 12.18 -10.45
CA PHE A 209 8.50 13.13 -9.34
C PHE A 209 9.60 12.80 -8.34
N GLY A 210 9.80 11.52 -8.02
CA GLY A 210 10.90 11.07 -7.16
C GLY A 210 12.28 11.39 -7.74
N ASP A 211 12.48 11.20 -9.05
CA ASP A 211 13.74 11.55 -9.73
C ASP A 211 14.00 13.06 -9.71
N LEU A 212 12.97 13.86 -10.05
CA LEU A 212 13.05 15.32 -9.99
C LEU A 212 13.29 15.81 -8.57
N GLN A 213 12.63 15.23 -7.57
CA GLN A 213 12.82 15.62 -6.18
C GLN A 213 14.26 15.35 -5.72
N ARG A 214 14.81 14.18 -6.04
CA ARG A 214 16.19 13.83 -5.70
C ARG A 214 17.21 14.74 -6.38
N ALA A 215 16.88 15.29 -7.55
CA ALA A 215 17.70 16.28 -8.25
C ALA A 215 17.45 17.73 -7.79
N GLY A 216 16.49 17.99 -6.90
CA GLY A 216 16.09 19.35 -6.51
C GLY A 216 15.34 20.11 -7.60
N LEU A 217 14.74 19.40 -8.56
CA LEU A 217 14.05 19.95 -9.74
C LEU A 217 12.53 19.75 -9.69
N LEU A 218 11.96 19.22 -8.59
CA LEU A 218 10.51 19.09 -8.46
C LEU A 218 9.88 20.46 -8.14
N ASN A 219 9.45 21.17 -9.17
CA ASN A 219 8.82 22.48 -9.09
C ASN A 219 7.47 22.49 -9.85
N GLN A 220 6.70 23.57 -9.71
CA GLN A 220 5.36 23.65 -10.31
C GLN A 220 5.38 23.57 -11.85
N GLU A 221 6.39 24.13 -12.51
CA GLU A 221 6.54 24.06 -13.97
C GLU A 221 6.67 22.60 -14.43
N ASN A 222 7.63 21.86 -13.85
CA ASN A 222 7.88 20.48 -14.21
C ASN A 222 6.69 19.57 -13.85
N VAL A 223 6.02 19.80 -12.72
CA VAL A 223 4.78 19.09 -12.35
C VAL A 223 3.68 19.35 -13.37
N THR A 224 3.42 20.61 -13.73
CA THR A 224 2.40 20.96 -14.71
C THR A 224 2.69 20.34 -16.07
N SER A 225 3.94 20.40 -16.56
CA SER A 225 4.32 19.81 -17.84
C SER A 225 4.12 18.28 -17.86
N ILE A 226 4.49 17.57 -16.78
CA ILE A 226 4.27 16.12 -16.68
C ILE A 226 2.77 15.79 -16.68
N LEU A 227 1.98 16.53 -15.89
CA LEU A 227 0.54 16.26 -15.76
C LEU A 227 -0.27 16.68 -16.99
N GLN A 228 0.25 17.57 -17.84
CA GLN A 228 -0.37 17.94 -19.12
C GLN A 228 -0.13 16.91 -20.22
N ASP A 229 0.91 16.08 -20.10
CA ASP A 229 1.29 15.12 -21.14
C ASP A 229 1.43 13.69 -20.59
N LEU A 230 0.37 13.24 -19.94
CA LEU A 230 0.28 11.90 -19.34
C LEU A 230 0.22 10.78 -20.39
N GLU A 231 -0.09 11.09 -21.65
CA GLU A 231 -0.06 10.11 -22.75
C GLU A 231 1.36 9.60 -23.00
N HIS A 232 2.36 10.50 -22.91
CA HIS A 232 3.76 10.21 -23.22
C HIS A 232 4.65 10.11 -21.98
N ILE A 233 4.05 10.02 -20.78
CA ILE A 233 4.82 9.89 -19.53
C ILE A 233 5.64 8.60 -19.47
N ASN A 234 5.21 7.58 -20.22
CA ASN A 234 5.90 6.31 -20.33
C ASN A 234 7.29 6.50 -20.96
N GLY A 235 8.33 6.27 -20.16
CA GLY A 235 9.73 6.44 -20.55
C GLY A 235 10.39 7.68 -19.94
N ILE A 236 9.63 8.70 -19.55
CA ILE A 236 10.19 9.90 -18.88
C ILE A 236 10.97 9.53 -17.62
N PRO A 237 10.46 8.70 -16.69
CA PRO A 237 11.25 8.25 -15.53
C PRO A 237 12.55 7.56 -15.92
N GLN A 238 12.56 6.78 -17.01
CA GLN A 238 13.77 6.09 -17.44
C GLN A 238 14.83 7.08 -17.95
N VAL A 239 14.41 8.14 -18.66
CA VAL A 239 15.32 9.19 -19.10
C VAL A 239 15.89 9.94 -17.90
N PHE A 240 15.01 10.36 -16.96
CA PHE A 240 15.41 11.10 -15.77
C PHE A 240 16.40 10.30 -14.92
N MET A 241 16.07 9.05 -14.60
CA MET A 241 16.98 8.15 -13.89
C MET A 241 18.34 8.03 -14.59
N ARG A 242 18.38 7.83 -15.92
CA ARG A 242 19.64 7.69 -16.67
C ARG A 242 20.48 8.97 -16.65
N LEU A 243 19.85 10.12 -16.81
CA LEU A 243 20.53 11.42 -16.70
C LEU A 243 21.01 11.68 -15.27
N GLN A 244 20.22 11.31 -14.26
CA GLN A 244 20.60 11.46 -12.87
C GLN A 244 21.82 10.60 -12.54
N MET A 245 21.82 9.33 -12.98
CA MET A 245 22.98 8.42 -12.85
C MET A 245 24.21 8.88 -13.67
N ALA A 246 24.04 9.80 -14.61
CA ALA A 246 25.14 10.42 -15.34
C ALA A 246 25.57 11.77 -14.74
N GLY A 247 24.90 12.25 -13.69
CA GLY A 247 25.13 13.59 -13.14
C GLY A 247 24.76 14.71 -14.11
N LYS A 248 23.78 14.46 -15.00
CA LYS A 248 23.33 15.37 -16.06
C LYS A 248 21.85 15.72 -15.96
N LEU A 249 21.15 15.28 -14.91
CA LEU A 249 19.76 15.71 -14.71
C LEU A 249 19.77 17.14 -14.15
N ASP A 250 19.57 18.11 -15.04
CA ASP A 250 19.44 19.54 -14.74
C ASP A 250 18.15 20.10 -15.36
N GLN A 251 17.82 21.36 -15.04
CA GLN A 251 16.57 21.97 -15.50
C GLN A 251 16.49 22.05 -17.03
N ALA A 252 17.60 22.31 -17.72
CA ALA A 252 17.62 22.41 -19.18
C ALA A 252 17.26 21.06 -19.83
N ASN A 253 17.83 19.98 -19.33
CA ASN A 253 17.55 18.64 -19.82
C ASN A 253 16.13 18.18 -19.47
N VAL A 254 15.62 18.52 -18.27
CA VAL A 254 14.22 18.24 -17.91
C VAL A 254 13.27 18.95 -18.87
N THR A 255 13.41 20.26 -19.06
CA THR A 255 12.56 21.03 -19.99
C THR A 255 12.63 20.45 -21.41
N PHE A 256 13.83 20.10 -21.89
CA PHE A 256 14.00 19.48 -23.21
C PHE A 256 13.22 18.16 -23.33
N ILE A 257 13.33 17.27 -22.34
CA ILE A 257 12.65 15.97 -22.35
C ILE A 257 11.15 16.14 -22.32
N LEU A 258 10.64 17.05 -21.49
CA LEU A 258 9.19 17.28 -21.37
C LEU A 258 8.60 17.88 -22.65
N GLN A 259 9.37 18.66 -23.41
CA GLN A 259 8.96 19.14 -24.75
C GLN A 259 8.98 18.04 -25.83
N HIS A 260 9.74 16.96 -25.61
CA HIS A 260 9.92 15.84 -26.55
C HIS A 260 9.51 14.50 -25.92
N SER A 261 8.54 14.54 -25.02
CA SER A 261 8.01 13.42 -24.23
C SER A 261 7.66 12.20 -25.09
N LYS A 262 7.07 12.40 -26.27
CA LYS A 262 6.72 11.35 -27.25
C LYS A 262 7.90 10.47 -27.67
N ASP A 263 9.11 11.01 -27.60
CA ASP A 263 10.35 10.32 -27.96
C ASP A 263 11.16 9.90 -26.72
N ALA A 264 10.62 10.03 -25.49
CA ALA A 264 11.32 9.76 -24.23
C ALA A 264 11.98 8.37 -24.19
N VAL A 265 11.31 7.32 -24.68
CA VAL A 265 11.91 5.97 -24.72
C VAL A 265 13.14 5.92 -25.64
N LYS A 266 13.07 6.56 -26.81
CA LYS A 266 14.19 6.65 -27.75
C LYS A 266 15.32 7.50 -27.19
N LEU A 267 14.99 8.63 -26.57
CA LEU A 267 15.95 9.50 -25.87
C LEU A 267 16.69 8.74 -24.77
N ALA A 268 15.96 7.94 -23.98
CA ALA A 268 16.57 7.13 -22.94
C ALA A 268 17.62 6.18 -23.54
N ASN A 269 17.30 5.50 -24.64
CA ASN A 269 18.20 4.55 -25.29
C ASN A 269 19.42 5.25 -25.88
N ALA A 270 19.22 6.39 -26.53
CA ALA A 270 20.30 7.18 -27.06
C ALA A 270 21.26 7.67 -25.96
N ILE A 271 20.73 8.15 -24.83
CA ILE A 271 21.54 8.54 -23.65
C ILE A 271 22.33 7.36 -23.11
N SER A 272 21.72 6.16 -23.03
CA SER A 272 22.44 4.95 -22.62
C SER A 272 23.58 4.60 -23.56
N ALA A 273 23.36 4.69 -24.87
CA ALA A 273 24.38 4.39 -25.86
C ALA A 273 25.53 5.42 -25.83
N LEU A 274 25.21 6.71 -25.70
CA LEU A 274 26.20 7.78 -25.52
C LEU A 274 27.01 7.63 -24.23
N LYS A 275 26.38 7.18 -23.14
CA LYS A 275 27.09 6.87 -21.89
C LYS A 275 28.05 5.71 -22.08
N GLN A 276 27.65 4.67 -22.81
CA GLN A 276 28.50 3.51 -23.10
C GLN A 276 29.68 3.85 -24.02
N SER A 277 29.49 4.75 -24.99
CA SER A 277 30.57 5.23 -25.86
C SER A 277 31.45 6.31 -25.22
N GLN A 278 31.17 6.73 -23.99
CA GLN A 278 31.82 7.86 -23.31
C GLN A 278 31.67 9.21 -24.05
N GLU A 279 30.65 9.33 -24.91
CA GLU A 279 30.37 10.53 -25.69
C GLU A 279 29.31 11.44 -25.04
N LEU A 280 28.73 11.05 -23.91
CA LEU A 280 27.68 11.84 -23.24
C LEU A 280 28.22 13.15 -22.66
N ASN A 281 28.09 14.23 -23.43
CA ASN A 281 28.44 15.60 -23.06
C ASN A 281 27.30 16.60 -23.42
N PRO A 282 27.34 17.85 -22.95
CA PRO A 282 26.27 18.82 -23.23
C PRO A 282 25.99 19.05 -24.73
N GLU A 283 27.01 19.01 -25.58
CA GLU A 283 26.85 19.18 -27.04
C GLU A 283 26.11 17.99 -27.69
N THR A 284 26.46 16.77 -27.30
CA THR A 284 25.79 15.55 -27.81
C THR A 284 24.35 15.44 -27.32
N LEU A 285 24.07 15.88 -26.08
CA LEU A 285 22.71 15.98 -25.55
C LEU A 285 21.86 17.00 -26.33
N ALA A 286 22.42 18.18 -26.65
CA ALA A 286 21.75 19.19 -27.46
C ALA A 286 21.47 18.71 -28.90
N ARG A 287 22.25 17.74 -29.40
CA ARG A 287 22.09 17.10 -30.71
C ARG A 287 21.18 15.88 -30.71
N LEU A 288 20.53 15.53 -29.60
CA LEU A 288 19.54 14.46 -29.55
C LEU A 288 18.15 14.88 -30.09
N LEU A 289 18.10 15.83 -31.02
CA LEU A 289 16.86 16.22 -31.69
C LEU A 289 16.35 15.05 -32.55
N PRO A 290 15.02 14.82 -32.65
CA PRO A 290 14.44 13.73 -33.44
C PRO A 290 14.87 13.73 -34.92
N GLU A 291 15.29 14.88 -35.44
CA GLU A 291 15.75 15.04 -36.83
C GLU A 291 17.27 14.93 -37.03
N ASP A 292 18.04 14.85 -35.95
CA ASP A 292 19.50 14.76 -36.02
C ASP A 292 19.97 13.33 -36.35
N ALA A 293 20.98 13.21 -37.21
CA ALA A 293 21.57 11.93 -37.60
C ALA A 293 22.15 11.18 -36.39
N LEU A 294 22.62 11.90 -35.36
CA LEU A 294 23.09 11.32 -34.10
C LEU A 294 21.96 10.62 -33.35
N PHE A 295 20.77 11.22 -33.30
CA PHE A 295 19.61 10.62 -32.64
C PHE A 295 19.21 9.31 -33.34
N ARG A 296 19.14 9.28 -34.68
CA ARG A 296 18.84 8.03 -35.41
C ARG A 296 19.88 6.94 -35.12
N ARG A 297 21.16 7.29 -35.20
CA ARG A 297 22.28 6.35 -34.97
C ARG A 297 22.22 5.69 -33.59
N PHE A 298 21.85 6.42 -32.55
CA PHE A 298 21.87 5.92 -31.17
C PHE A 298 20.50 5.47 -30.64
N SER A 299 19.39 5.96 -31.20
CA SER A 299 18.03 5.53 -30.80
C SER A 299 17.67 4.13 -31.31
N GLU A 300 18.25 3.72 -32.44
CA GLU A 300 18.08 2.38 -33.04
C GLU A 300 19.11 1.36 -32.54
N ALA A 301 20.14 1.82 -31.83
CA ALA A 301 21.13 0.96 -31.22
C ALA A 301 20.49 0.17 -30.07
N VAL A 302 19.99 -1.03 -30.39
CA VAL A 302 19.53 -2.00 -29.38
C VAL A 302 20.71 -2.30 -28.46
N PRO A 303 20.62 -2.04 -27.13
CA PRO A 303 21.70 -2.40 -26.23
C PRO A 303 21.94 -3.91 -26.36
N PRO A 304 23.19 -4.38 -26.53
CA PRO A 304 23.42 -5.81 -26.64
C PRO A 304 22.93 -6.47 -25.36
N ARG A 305 21.97 -7.38 -25.49
CA ARG A 305 21.57 -8.29 -24.42
C ARG A 305 22.86 -8.91 -23.88
N ARG A 306 23.23 -8.61 -22.63
CA ARG A 306 24.27 -9.39 -21.94
C ARG A 306 23.81 -10.85 -22.02
N ARG A 307 24.52 -11.65 -22.81
CA ARG A 307 24.42 -13.11 -22.82
C ARG A 307 24.79 -13.59 -21.41
N PHE A 308 23.80 -13.75 -20.55
CA PHE A 308 23.95 -14.69 -19.44
C PHE A 308 23.88 -16.08 -20.05
N LEU A 309 25.00 -16.80 -19.93
CA LEU A 309 25.24 -18.10 -20.51
C LEU A 309 24.15 -19.10 -20.08
N SER A 310 23.55 -19.74 -21.08
CA SER A 310 22.80 -20.98 -20.97
C SER A 310 23.73 -22.11 -20.53
N ARG A 311 23.58 -22.59 -19.29
CA ARG A 311 23.58 -24.01 -18.86
C ARG A 311 23.83 -24.12 -17.36
N VAL A 312 22.74 -24.18 -16.59
CA VAL A 312 22.61 -25.09 -15.44
C VAL A 312 21.14 -25.51 -15.42
N ASP A 313 20.86 -26.72 -15.89
CA ASP A 313 19.70 -27.45 -15.41
C ASP A 313 19.91 -27.68 -13.91
N ILE A 314 18.96 -27.24 -13.07
CA ILE A 314 18.49 -27.86 -11.83
C ILE A 314 17.50 -26.89 -11.15
N LYS A 315 16.24 -27.35 -11.06
CA LYS A 315 15.17 -27.01 -10.10
C LYS A 315 14.79 -25.53 -9.92
N THR A 316 13.54 -25.25 -10.27
CA THR A 316 12.72 -24.10 -9.85
C THR A 316 12.82 -23.82 -8.34
N PRO A 317 13.16 -22.58 -7.95
CA PRO A 317 12.65 -21.95 -6.75
C PRO A 317 11.72 -20.79 -7.12
N SER A 318 10.67 -20.65 -6.32
CA SER A 318 9.61 -19.67 -6.36
C SER A 318 10.09 -18.21 -6.47
N SER A 319 9.49 -17.50 -7.44
CA SER A 319 9.29 -16.05 -7.59
C SER A 319 9.75 -15.18 -6.40
N SER A 320 11.01 -14.78 -6.46
CA SER A 320 11.65 -13.71 -5.70
C SER A 320 11.43 -12.35 -6.38
N ASP A 321 11.22 -11.32 -5.55
CA ASP A 321 11.92 -10.03 -5.62
C ASP A 321 12.15 -9.41 -7.01
N GLY A 322 11.16 -8.63 -7.45
CA GLY A 322 11.30 -7.62 -8.49
C GLY A 322 11.60 -6.24 -7.88
N GLU A 323 12.73 -5.67 -8.31
CA GLU A 323 13.15 -4.26 -8.29
C GLU A 323 12.24 -3.27 -7.54
N ARG A 324 12.68 -2.85 -6.34
CA ARG A 324 12.03 -1.81 -5.53
C ARG A 324 12.58 -0.42 -5.88
N ALA A 325 11.70 0.55 -6.10
CA ALA A 325 12.01 1.96 -5.85
C ALA A 325 12.36 2.16 -4.36
N PRO A 326 13.27 3.07 -4.00
CA PRO A 326 13.71 3.19 -2.62
C PRO A 326 12.57 3.80 -1.79
N PHE A 327 12.00 2.98 -0.91
CA PHE A 327 11.09 3.44 0.14
C PHE A 327 11.89 4.17 1.22
N PRO A 328 11.33 5.24 1.83
CA PRO A 328 11.87 5.76 3.07
C PRO A 328 11.81 4.66 4.14
N ASP A 329 12.92 4.42 4.80
CA ASP A 329 13.01 3.49 5.94
C ASP A 329 12.28 4.07 7.17
N ASP A 330 12.27 3.32 8.27
CA ASP A 330 11.49 3.67 9.47
C ASP A 330 11.92 5.01 10.12
N ASP A 331 13.07 5.56 9.71
CA ASP A 331 13.60 6.86 10.14
C ASP A 331 13.44 7.97 9.08
N GLY A 332 12.77 7.69 7.95
CA GLY A 332 12.53 8.67 6.88
C GLY A 332 13.72 8.90 5.94
N HIS A 333 14.74 8.04 5.98
CA HIS A 333 15.88 8.09 5.08
C HIS A 333 15.64 7.23 3.83
N ILE A 334 16.05 7.74 2.67
CA ILE A 334 16.08 6.97 1.44
C ILE A 334 17.38 6.15 1.48
N GLN A 335 17.30 4.82 1.64
CA GLN A 335 18.49 3.98 1.56
C GLN A 335 19.13 4.09 0.17
N PRO A 336 20.44 4.38 0.07
CA PRO A 336 21.14 4.28 -1.19
C PRO A 336 21.13 2.83 -1.66
N ALA A 337 20.80 2.60 -2.93
CA ALA A 337 21.02 1.31 -3.56
C ALA A 337 22.51 0.95 -3.39
N ALA A 338 22.78 -0.25 -2.86
CA ALA A 338 24.13 -0.72 -2.65
C ALA A 338 24.97 -0.54 -3.93
N PRO A 339 26.21 -0.02 -3.83
CA PRO A 339 27.09 0.03 -4.98
C PRO A 339 27.40 -1.41 -5.40
N PHE A 340 26.92 -1.81 -6.58
CA PHE A 340 27.43 -3.00 -7.23
C PHE A 340 28.80 -2.65 -7.82
N VAL A 341 29.82 -3.31 -7.29
CA VAL A 341 31.21 -3.35 -7.78
C VAL A 341 31.27 -3.94 -9.18
#